data_AF-A0A847GD32-F1
#
_entry.id   AF-A0A847GD32-F1
#
_cell.length_a   1.000
_cell.length_b   1.000
_cell.length_c   1.000
_cell.angle_alpha   90.00
_cell.angle_beta   90.00
_cell.angle_gamma   90.00
#
_symmetry.space_group_name_H-M   'P 1'
#
loop_
_entity.id
_entity.type
_entity.pdbx_description
1 polymer ?
#
loop_
_entity_poly.entity_id
_entity_poly.type
_entity_poly.pdbx_seq_one_letter_code
_entity_poly.pdbx_strand_id
1 'polypeptide(L)'
;GQAVLDLGNAHAKTGVLIGNNSVYYALLLNAVQGSPAGGPLKPMTSTSAQAAMAALKDALDRVEKSRMTRPDAELVKKEFSINGAMAMLALELGRERILAGNVGTAQLPAPVKARLAAQLGDIITRYREIWLIRNRPGGLSDSAGRLEALLQRL
;
A
#
# COMPACT_ATOMS: atom_id res chain seq x y z
N GLY A 1 -17.95 -11.15 -3.91
CA GLY A 1 -17.79 -10.74 -2.51
C GLY A 1 -16.44 -11.17 -1.96
N GLN A 2 -16.18 -12.48 -1.88
CA GLN A 2 -15.03 -13.04 -1.17
C GLN A 2 -13.67 -12.44 -1.56
N ALA A 3 -13.40 -12.21 -2.85
CA ALA A 3 -12.13 -11.62 -3.28
C ALA A 3 -11.83 -10.26 -2.62
N VAL A 4 -12.85 -9.42 -2.41
CA VAL A 4 -12.69 -8.11 -1.75
C VAL A 4 -12.49 -8.27 -0.23
N LEU A 5 -13.16 -9.25 0.39
CA LEU A 5 -12.94 -9.57 1.81
C LEU A 5 -11.51 -10.06 2.03
N ASP A 6 -11.02 -10.93 1.16
CA ASP A 6 -9.66 -11.47 1.23
C ASP A 6 -8.61 -10.38 1.00
N LEU A 7 -8.88 -9.44 0.08
CA LEU A 7 -8.04 -8.26 -0.16
C LEU A 7 -7.91 -7.43 1.12
N GLY A 8 -9.03 -7.16 1.80
CA GLY A 8 -9.02 -6.48 3.09
C GLY A 8 -8.24 -7.27 4.14
N ASN A 9 -8.49 -8.57 4.27
CA ASN A 9 -7.86 -9.43 5.28
C ASN A 9 -6.38 -9.72 5.03
N ALA A 10 -5.83 -9.40 3.86
CA ALA A 10 -4.43 -9.64 3.53
C ALA A 10 -3.47 -8.99 4.55
N HIS A 11 -3.85 -7.85 5.15
CA HIS A 11 -3.03 -7.19 6.17
C HIS A 11 -2.80 -8.08 7.40
N ALA A 12 -3.74 -8.96 7.75
CA ALA A 12 -3.64 -9.81 8.94
C ALA A 12 -2.47 -10.80 8.84
N LYS A 13 -2.01 -11.12 7.61
CA LYS A 13 -0.82 -11.96 7.38
C LYS A 13 0.47 -11.32 7.88
N THR A 14 0.49 -10.00 8.09
CA THR A 14 1.64 -9.30 8.68
C THR A 14 1.77 -9.49 10.20
N GLY A 15 0.72 -10.00 10.87
CA GLY A 15 0.63 -10.04 12.33
C GLY A 15 0.40 -8.68 12.99
N VAL A 16 0.34 -7.60 12.22
CA VAL A 16 0.10 -6.24 12.72
C VAL A 16 -1.40 -5.96 12.79
N LEU A 17 -1.87 -5.63 14.00
CA LEU A 17 -3.24 -5.21 14.27
C LEU A 17 -3.22 -3.77 14.82
N ILE A 18 -3.90 -2.86 14.12
CA ILE A 18 -3.97 -1.43 14.47
C ILE A 18 -5.44 -1.03 14.45
N GLY A 19 -6.04 -0.78 15.62
CA GLY A 19 -7.45 -0.41 15.84
C GLY A 19 -8.32 -0.19 14.58
N ASN A 20 -8.62 1.06 14.26
CA ASN A 20 -9.44 1.44 13.09
C ASN A 20 -8.60 1.69 11.82
N ASN A 21 -7.42 1.06 11.72
CA ASN A 21 -6.47 1.34 10.67
C ASN A 21 -5.82 0.06 10.13
N SER A 22 -4.96 0.19 9.12
CA SER A 22 -4.19 -0.93 8.58
C SER A 22 -2.70 -0.69 8.68
N VAL A 23 -1.94 -1.79 8.60
CA VAL A 23 -0.47 -1.75 8.46
C VAL A 23 -0.05 -0.93 7.22
N TYR A 24 -0.87 -0.91 6.17
CA TYR A 24 -0.62 -0.14 4.95
C TYR A 24 -0.57 1.36 5.25
N TYR A 25 -1.59 1.88 5.93
CA TYR A 25 -1.63 3.28 6.32
C TYR A 25 -0.48 3.64 7.27
N ALA A 26 -0.17 2.75 8.24
CA ALA A 26 0.93 3.00 9.17
C ALA A 26 2.27 3.13 8.47
N LEU A 27 2.54 2.27 7.48
CA LEU A 27 3.76 2.28 6.68
C LEU A 27 3.83 3.48 5.73
N LEU A 28 2.71 3.85 5.10
CA LEU A 28 2.66 4.97 4.18
C LEU A 28 2.74 6.32 4.90
N LEU A 29 2.15 6.46 6.09
CA LEU A 29 1.88 7.77 6.69
C LEU A 29 2.48 8.00 8.08
N ASN A 30 2.45 7.01 8.97
CA ASN A 30 2.69 7.25 10.41
C ASN A 30 4.07 6.79 10.91
N ALA A 31 4.78 5.96 10.16
CA ALA A 31 6.02 5.33 10.63
C ALA A 31 7.18 5.45 9.62
N VAL A 32 7.25 6.57 8.88
CA VAL A 32 8.25 6.77 7.81
C VAL A 32 9.70 6.82 8.36
N GLN A 33 9.92 7.10 9.64
CA GLN A 33 11.29 7.23 10.18
C GLN A 33 11.61 6.38 11.43
N GLY A 34 10.60 5.74 12.06
CA GLY A 34 10.84 4.87 13.22
C GLY A 34 11.46 3.52 12.82
N SER A 35 11.98 2.77 13.78
CA SER A 35 12.37 1.37 13.53
C SER A 35 11.13 0.46 13.48
N PRO A 36 10.98 -0.44 12.49
CA PRO A 36 9.93 -1.47 12.49
C PRO A 36 10.00 -2.42 13.70
N ALA A 37 11.13 -2.52 14.40
CA ALA A 37 11.28 -3.36 15.59
C ALA A 37 10.55 -2.80 16.83
N GLY A 38 10.02 -1.57 16.75
CA GLY A 38 9.27 -0.91 17.81
C GLY A 38 7.82 -0.60 17.42
N GLY A 39 7.00 -0.31 18.43
CA GLY A 39 5.62 0.15 18.24
C GLY A 39 4.73 -0.86 17.51
N PRO A 40 3.68 -0.39 16.80
CA PRO A 40 2.69 -1.26 16.16
C PRO A 40 3.25 -2.18 15.06
N LEU A 41 4.41 -1.86 14.48
CA LEU A 41 5.02 -2.65 13.41
C LEU A 41 5.84 -3.83 13.93
N LYS A 42 6.14 -3.90 15.23
CA LYS A 42 6.98 -4.94 15.84
C LYS A 42 6.63 -6.39 15.44
N PRO A 43 5.34 -6.78 15.27
CA PRO A 43 5.00 -8.13 14.83
C PRO A 43 5.37 -8.46 13.38
N MET A 44 5.59 -7.44 12.54
CA MET A 44 5.87 -7.61 11.11
C MET A 44 7.28 -8.14 10.89
N THR A 45 7.39 -9.23 10.16
CA THR A 45 8.64 -9.80 9.63
C THR A 45 8.70 -9.70 8.11
N SER A 46 9.88 -9.86 7.51
CA SER A 46 10.02 -9.93 6.05
C SER A 46 9.18 -11.05 5.43
N THR A 47 9.13 -12.22 6.07
CA THR A 47 8.29 -13.36 5.67
C THR A 47 6.80 -13.04 5.76
N SER A 48 6.35 -12.42 6.85
CA SER A 48 4.95 -12.02 7.02
C SER A 48 4.52 -10.97 5.99
N ALA A 49 5.42 -10.05 5.64
CA ALA A 49 5.21 -9.07 4.58
C ALA A 49 5.04 -9.76 3.23
N GLN A 50 5.90 -10.73 2.91
CA GLN A 50 5.79 -11.54 1.69
C GLN A 50 4.49 -12.33 1.63
N ALA A 51 4.07 -12.94 2.74
CA ALA A 51 2.79 -13.65 2.81
C ALA A 51 1.60 -12.70 2.57
N ALA A 52 1.64 -11.49 3.13
CA ALA A 52 0.62 -10.47 2.89
C ALA A 52 0.62 -10.01 1.43
N MET A 53 1.78 -9.81 0.82
CA MET A 53 1.91 -9.43 -0.60
C MET A 53 1.34 -10.52 -1.52
N ALA A 54 1.64 -11.79 -1.24
CA ALA A 54 1.09 -12.91 -2.00
C ALA A 54 -0.44 -13.01 -1.89
N ALA A 55 -0.98 -12.86 -0.68
CA ALA A 55 -2.43 -12.84 -0.44
C ALA A 55 -3.12 -11.68 -1.17
N LEU A 56 -2.50 -10.49 -1.14
CA LEU A 56 -3.01 -9.31 -1.83
C LEU A 56 -3.00 -9.49 -3.35
N LYS A 57 -1.93 -10.06 -3.91
CA LYS A 57 -1.84 -10.36 -5.35
C LYS A 57 -2.93 -11.35 -5.78
N ASP A 58 -3.11 -12.44 -5.04
CA ASP A 58 -4.15 -13.43 -5.35
C ASP A 58 -5.55 -12.80 -5.32
N ALA A 59 -5.85 -12.00 -4.29
CA ALA A 59 -7.13 -11.33 -4.16
C ALA A 59 -7.38 -10.34 -5.31
N LEU A 60 -6.37 -9.56 -5.70
CA LEU A 60 -6.45 -8.65 -6.85
C LEU A 60 -6.68 -9.39 -8.17
N ASP A 61 -5.97 -10.50 -8.40
CA ASP A 61 -6.15 -11.34 -9.59
C ASP A 61 -7.59 -11.88 -9.68
N ARG A 62 -8.20 -12.21 -8.53
CA ARG A 62 -9.61 -12.63 -8.45
C ARG A 62 -10.59 -11.48 -8.66
N VAL A 63 -10.28 -10.26 -8.19
CA VAL A 63 -11.09 -9.06 -8.49
C VAL A 63 -11.06 -8.74 -9.99
N GLU A 64 -9.90 -8.80 -10.61
CA GLU A 64 -9.73 -8.52 -12.04
C GLU A 64 -10.55 -9.49 -12.91
N LYS A 65 -10.49 -10.79 -12.59
CA LYS A 65 -11.24 -11.86 -13.27
C LYS A 65 -12.73 -11.90 -12.92
N SER A 66 -13.19 -11.05 -12.00
CA SER A 66 -14.58 -11.08 -11.56
C SER A 66 -15.54 -10.63 -12.67
N ARG A 67 -16.69 -11.31 -12.76
CA ARG A 67 -17.76 -11.02 -13.72
C ARG A 67 -18.80 -10.09 -13.09
N MET A 68 -18.41 -8.84 -12.87
CA MET A 68 -19.35 -7.82 -12.39
C MET A 68 -20.32 -7.43 -13.51
N THR A 69 -21.61 -7.40 -13.23
CA THR A 69 -22.67 -7.02 -14.19
C THR A 69 -23.07 -5.54 -14.09
N ARG A 70 -22.34 -4.76 -13.29
CA ARG A 70 -22.65 -3.35 -13.07
C ARG A 70 -22.07 -2.48 -14.20
N PRO A 71 -22.71 -1.34 -14.54
CA PRO A 71 -22.21 -0.44 -15.58
C PRO A 71 -20.81 0.13 -15.29
N ASP A 72 -20.41 0.19 -14.01
CA ASP A 72 -19.15 0.75 -13.54
C ASP A 72 -18.05 -0.30 -13.25
N ALA A 73 -18.25 -1.55 -13.67
CA ALA A 73 -17.37 -2.68 -13.34
C ALA A 73 -15.88 -2.40 -13.59
N GLU A 74 -15.54 -1.87 -14.76
CA GLU A 74 -14.15 -1.59 -15.14
C GLU A 74 -13.50 -0.49 -14.30
N LEU A 75 -14.30 0.50 -13.89
CA LEU A 75 -13.82 1.53 -12.98
C LEU A 75 -13.57 0.95 -11.58
N VAL A 76 -14.49 0.13 -11.07
CA VAL A 76 -14.33 -0.54 -9.78
C VAL A 76 -13.07 -1.41 -9.76
N LYS A 77 -12.77 -2.16 -10.84
CA LYS A 77 -11.52 -2.92 -10.96
C LYS A 77 -10.29 -2.02 -10.95
N LYS A 78 -10.32 -0.89 -11.66
CA LYS A 78 -9.24 0.11 -11.63
C LYS A 78 -9.03 0.69 -10.23
N GLU A 79 -10.10 0.96 -9.50
CA GLU A 79 -10.06 1.43 -8.11
C GLU A 79 -9.43 0.37 -7.18
N PHE A 80 -9.80 -0.90 -7.31
CA PHE A 80 -9.13 -1.98 -6.56
C PHE A 80 -7.65 -2.13 -6.95
N SER A 81 -7.34 -2.06 -8.24
CA SER A 81 -5.98 -2.16 -8.76
C SER A 81 -5.07 -1.08 -8.15
N ILE A 82 -5.52 0.19 -8.13
CA ILE A 82 -4.68 1.28 -7.62
C ILE A 82 -4.51 1.23 -6.09
N ASN A 83 -5.58 0.91 -5.34
CA ASN A 83 -5.48 0.71 -3.90
C ASN A 83 -4.61 -0.51 -3.54
N GLY A 84 -4.71 -1.57 -4.33
CA GLY A 84 -3.84 -2.74 -4.23
C GLY A 84 -2.37 -2.40 -4.46
N ALA A 85 -2.07 -1.58 -5.48
CA ALA A 85 -0.71 -1.12 -5.74
C ALA A 85 -0.14 -0.31 -4.56
N MET A 86 -0.95 0.57 -3.94
CA MET A 86 -0.55 1.30 -2.73
C MET A 86 -0.25 0.36 -1.55
N ALA A 87 -1.12 -0.64 -1.32
CA ALA A 87 -0.92 -1.62 -0.26
C ALA A 87 0.32 -2.49 -0.50
N MET A 88 0.57 -2.88 -1.75
CA MET A 88 1.77 -3.61 -2.15
C MET A 88 3.05 -2.81 -1.88
N LEU A 89 3.09 -1.54 -2.32
CA LEU A 89 4.21 -0.63 -2.06
C LEU A 89 4.43 -0.46 -0.55
N ALA A 90 3.37 -0.32 0.24
CA ALA A 90 3.47 -0.20 1.68
C ALA A 90 4.15 -1.43 2.31
N LEU A 91 3.71 -2.63 1.96
CA LEU A 91 4.32 -3.89 2.43
C LEU A 91 5.77 -4.03 1.98
N GLU A 92 6.07 -3.63 0.75
CA GLU A 92 7.42 -3.65 0.22
C GLU A 92 8.34 -2.70 0.99
N LEU A 93 7.90 -1.47 1.24
CA LEU A 93 8.62 -0.51 2.08
C LEU A 93 8.91 -1.09 3.47
N GLY A 94 7.91 -1.70 4.11
CA GLY A 94 8.07 -2.34 5.41
C GLY A 94 9.09 -3.49 5.37
N ARG A 95 9.02 -4.36 4.35
CA ARG A 95 9.96 -5.47 4.15
C ARG A 95 11.39 -4.97 3.96
N GLU A 96 11.60 -3.98 3.10
CA GLU A 96 12.94 -3.43 2.82
C GLU A 96 13.56 -2.79 4.06
N ARG A 97 12.75 -2.09 4.87
CA ARG A 97 13.20 -1.53 6.14
C ARG A 97 13.64 -2.59 7.14
N ILE A 98 12.91 -3.70 7.22
CA ILE A 98 13.28 -4.84 8.06
C ILE A 98 14.60 -5.46 7.57
N LEU A 99 14.72 -5.70 6.26
CA LEU A 99 15.93 -6.30 5.66
C LEU A 99 17.17 -5.41 5.78
N ALA A 100 17.00 -4.10 5.77
CA ALA A 100 18.06 -3.12 6.01
C ALA A 100 18.41 -2.96 7.50
N GLY A 101 17.96 -3.85 8.38
CA GLY A 101 18.30 -3.83 9.82
C GLY A 101 17.29 -3.07 10.68
N ASN A 102 16.01 -3.10 10.33
CA ASN A 102 14.93 -2.38 11.01
C ASN A 102 15.15 -0.85 11.06
N VAL A 103 15.47 -0.25 9.92
CA VAL A 103 15.73 1.18 9.80
C VAL A 103 14.47 1.98 9.39
N GLY A 104 14.53 3.31 9.55
CA GLY A 104 13.56 4.22 8.96
C GLY A 104 13.74 4.35 7.43
N THR A 105 12.77 4.98 6.76
CA THR A 105 12.75 5.11 5.30
C THR A 105 13.94 5.91 4.77
N ALA A 106 14.36 6.99 5.46
CA ALA A 106 15.47 7.82 4.99
C ALA A 106 16.82 7.07 5.02
N GLN A 107 16.93 6.03 5.85
CA GLN A 107 18.13 5.22 6.05
C GLN A 107 18.19 4.01 5.10
N LEU A 108 17.19 3.80 4.25
CA LEU A 108 17.23 2.75 3.24
C LEU A 108 18.36 2.99 2.22
N PRO A 109 18.95 1.92 1.67
CA PRO A 109 19.94 2.03 0.61
C PRO A 109 19.41 2.83 -0.59
N ALA A 110 20.26 3.70 -1.17
CA ALA A 110 19.86 4.57 -2.28
C ALA A 110 19.20 3.82 -3.47
N PRO A 111 19.69 2.64 -3.91
CA PRO A 111 19.03 1.89 -4.99
C PRO A 111 17.60 1.42 -4.62
N VAL A 112 17.38 1.05 -3.36
CA VAL A 112 16.06 0.64 -2.87
C VAL A 112 15.11 1.83 -2.85
N LYS A 113 15.57 2.98 -2.35
CA LYS A 113 14.77 4.21 -2.32
C LYS A 113 14.38 4.66 -3.72
N ALA A 114 15.32 4.69 -4.67
CA ALA A 114 15.05 5.08 -6.05
C ALA A 114 13.97 4.20 -6.71
N ARG A 115 14.03 2.89 -6.47
CA ARG A 115 13.04 1.94 -6.97
C ARG A 115 11.65 2.15 -6.38
N LEU A 116 11.55 2.33 -5.06
CA LEU A 116 10.28 2.60 -4.37
C LEU A 116 9.70 3.95 -4.77
N ALA A 117 10.55 4.97 -4.96
CA ALA A 117 10.16 6.30 -5.41
C ALA A 117 9.56 6.28 -6.82
N ALA A 118 10.20 5.56 -7.76
CA ALA A 118 9.67 5.40 -9.11
C ALA A 118 8.28 4.75 -9.10
N GLN A 119 8.12 3.64 -8.37
CA GLN A 119 6.82 2.97 -8.22
C GLN A 119 5.76 3.87 -7.58
N LEU A 120 6.13 4.64 -6.56
CA LEU A 120 5.22 5.58 -5.89
C LEU A 120 4.78 6.71 -6.82
N GLY A 121 5.68 7.25 -7.64
CA GLY A 121 5.37 8.27 -8.64
C GLY A 121 4.32 7.80 -9.66
N ASP A 122 4.47 6.58 -10.15
CA ASP A 122 3.50 5.96 -11.07
C ASP A 122 2.14 5.76 -10.39
N ILE A 123 2.13 5.32 -9.13
CA ILE A 123 0.92 5.15 -8.33
C ILE A 123 0.21 6.50 -8.11
N ILE A 124 0.94 7.56 -7.74
CA ILE A 124 0.35 8.88 -7.53
C ILE A 124 -0.32 9.39 -8.81
N THR A 125 0.35 9.25 -9.96
CA THR A 125 -0.18 9.69 -11.25
C THR A 125 -1.50 9.00 -11.57
N ARG A 126 -1.52 7.66 -11.54
CA ARG A 126 -2.73 6.87 -11.80
C ARG A 126 -3.85 7.12 -10.78
N TYR A 127 -3.49 7.32 -9.51
CA TYR A 127 -4.45 7.61 -8.46
C TYR A 127 -5.19 8.92 -8.69
N ARG A 128 -4.48 9.98 -9.11
CA ARG A 128 -5.10 11.26 -9.45
C ARG A 128 -6.08 11.12 -10.62
N GLU A 129 -5.69 10.41 -11.67
CA GLU A 129 -6.55 10.16 -12.83
C GLU A 129 -7.84 9.43 -12.42
N ILE A 130 -7.73 8.33 -11.66
CA ILE A 130 -8.87 7.54 -11.23
C ILE A 130 -9.77 8.34 -10.27
N TRP A 131 -9.18 9.10 -9.34
CA TRP A 131 -9.92 9.89 -8.37
C TRP A 131 -10.91 10.85 -9.04
N LEU A 132 -10.45 11.56 -10.06
CA LEU A 132 -11.24 12.59 -10.76
C LEU A 132 -12.42 12.02 -11.55
N ILE A 133 -12.49 10.70 -11.76
CA ILE A 133 -13.63 10.05 -12.43
C ILE A 133 -14.88 10.08 -11.53
N ARG A 134 -14.72 10.05 -10.20
CA ARG A 134 -15.84 9.94 -9.23
C ARG A 134 -15.83 10.94 -8.09
N ASN A 135 -14.68 11.52 -7.79
CA ASN A 135 -14.49 12.33 -6.60
C ASN A 135 -14.17 13.78 -6.97
N ARG A 136 -14.54 14.69 -6.08
CA ARG A 136 -14.26 16.12 -6.28
C ARG A 136 -12.78 16.41 -6.06
N PRO A 137 -12.22 17.45 -6.71
CA PRO A 137 -10.82 17.82 -6.58
C PRO A 137 -10.38 18.16 -5.13
N GLY A 138 -11.29 18.66 -4.29
CA GLY A 138 -10.97 19.10 -2.94
C GLY A 138 -10.33 18.02 -2.05
N GLY A 139 -10.80 16.77 -2.14
CA GLY A 139 -10.21 15.66 -1.37
C GLY A 139 -8.96 15.03 -1.99
N LEU A 140 -8.61 15.42 -3.23
CA LEU A 140 -7.45 14.89 -3.93
C LEU A 140 -6.15 15.42 -3.36
N SER A 141 -6.10 16.73 -3.06
CA SER A 141 -4.90 17.38 -2.54
C SER A 141 -4.43 16.75 -1.23
N ASP A 142 -5.35 16.50 -0.30
CA ASP A 142 -5.00 15.90 1.00
C ASP A 142 -4.56 14.44 0.86
N SER A 143 -5.24 13.67 0.01
CA SER A 143 -4.97 12.24 -0.14
C SER A 143 -3.68 11.98 -0.93
N ALA A 144 -3.47 12.71 -2.02
CA ALA A 144 -2.26 12.59 -2.82
C ALA A 144 -1.06 13.27 -2.15
N GLY A 145 -1.26 14.40 -1.46
CA GLY A 145 -0.18 15.13 -0.76
C GLY A 145 0.51 14.29 0.31
N ARG A 146 -0.23 13.36 0.94
CA ARG A 146 0.32 12.36 1.85
C ARG A 146 1.29 11.38 1.17
N LEU A 147 0.96 10.93 -0.04
CA LEU A 147 1.82 10.05 -0.85
C LEU A 147 3.03 10.82 -1.40
N GLU A 148 2.83 12.06 -1.84
CA GLU A 148 3.90 12.95 -2.27
C GLU A 148 4.89 13.24 -1.13
N ALA A 149 4.41 13.41 0.09
CA ALA A 149 5.26 13.59 1.26
C ALA A 149 6.14 12.35 1.53
N LEU A 150 5.65 11.14 1.29
CA LEU A 150 6.47 9.92 1.34
C LEU A 150 7.49 9.91 0.20
N LEU A 151 7.11 10.31 -1.01
CA LEU A 151 7.99 10.38 -2.16
C LEU A 151 9.21 11.29 -1.89
N GLN A 152 9.02 12.44 -1.23
CA GLN A 152 10.13 13.33 -0.86
C GLN A 152 11.12 12.74 0.15
N ARG A 153 10.79 11.62 0.79
CA ARG A 153 11.61 10.95 1.81
C ARG A 153 12.33 9.71 1.31
N LEU A 154 11.94 9.22 0.13
CA LEU A 154 12.63 8.15 -0.59
C LEU A 154 13.76 8.79 -1.41
#